data_AF-A0A521EA63-F1
#
_entry.id   AF-A0A521EA63-F1
#
_cell.length_a   1.000
_cell.length_b   1.000
_cell.length_c   1.000
_cell.angle_alpha   90.00
_cell.angle_beta   90.00
_cell.angle_gamma   90.00
#
_symmetry.space_group_name_H-M   'P 1'
#
loop_
_entity.id
_entity.type
_entity.pdbx_description
1 polymer ?
#
loop_
_entity_poly.entity_id
_entity_poly.type
_entity_poly.pdbx_seq_one_letter_code
_entity_poly.pdbx_strand_id
1 'polypeptide(L)'
;MKALFYITILALSSTCLQAQDKGISNQISAQLAGDTNAEGLFYPASVQRFYLANDFQPAWIKPQAEMGKTWQAMLLLDCVLQFGLAHADYHPYELSYDSLRTMLQQPEKWDAQVKARFDIVLTDAMISLMNHLHYGKLNPEYPAHRIDRGTNLPFLTEHKLCEALSRDNFMECILGVQPQDQNYVHLQHYMQLVKGQYQGDCYEIPEADVRLVAINMERLRWANFPKRPFIHVNIPSYTLKLCEPDSVYSFKIAVGQAKHNRAATNCAAAYLTAAPIRSLAHSAIRVQKVTALASLLLRYDGQADRISLLRKDASYDLNMMPMLKKAVPLRLTYLTCVIRGGLLERYPDIYGFDLLLQNKLYNIPQKLAVN
;
A
#
# COMPACT_ATOMS: atom_id res chain seq x y z
N MET A 1 35.57 -0.08 -49.12
CA MET A 1 34.26 0.57 -49.31
C MET A 1 33.15 0.01 -48.40
N LYS A 2 33.06 -1.31 -48.12
CA LYS A 2 32.02 -1.85 -47.22
C LYS A 2 32.14 -1.39 -45.75
N ALA A 3 33.36 -1.24 -45.21
CA ALA A 3 33.58 -0.80 -43.82
C ALA A 3 33.21 0.67 -43.55
N LEU A 4 33.44 1.59 -44.51
CA LEU A 4 33.03 3.00 -44.36
C LEU A 4 31.50 3.17 -44.40
N PHE A 5 30.78 2.28 -45.09
CA PHE A 5 29.32 2.32 -45.18
C PHE A 5 28.65 1.86 -43.87
N TYR A 6 29.21 0.86 -43.17
CA TYR A 6 28.70 0.43 -41.86
C TYR A 6 28.95 1.48 -40.75
N ILE A 7 30.11 2.15 -40.75
CA ILE A 7 30.45 3.18 -39.75
C ILE A 7 29.57 4.44 -39.93
N THR A 8 29.25 4.82 -41.18
CA THR A 8 28.35 5.94 -41.46
C THR A 8 26.89 5.64 -41.11
N ILE A 9 26.41 4.41 -41.35
CA ILE A 9 25.07 3.97 -40.93
C ILE A 9 24.92 3.94 -39.40
N LEU A 10 25.94 3.47 -38.66
CA LEU A 10 25.96 3.49 -37.18
C LEU A 10 26.01 4.92 -36.60
N ALA A 11 26.72 5.84 -37.25
CA ALA A 11 26.77 7.24 -36.81
C ALA A 11 25.47 8.01 -37.11
N LEU A 12 24.82 7.72 -38.24
CA LEU A 12 23.51 8.28 -38.61
C LEU A 12 22.37 7.75 -37.72
N SER A 13 22.39 6.47 -37.35
CA SER A 13 21.39 5.91 -36.42
C SER A 13 21.53 6.50 -35.02
N SER A 14 22.76 6.71 -34.55
CA SER A 14 23.03 7.25 -33.20
C SER A 14 22.67 8.73 -33.06
N THR A 15 22.92 9.54 -34.09
CA THR A 15 22.56 10.97 -34.11
C THR A 15 21.05 11.20 -34.27
N CYS A 16 20.36 10.33 -35.01
CA CYS A 16 18.91 10.37 -35.14
C CYS A 16 18.20 9.98 -33.83
N LEU A 17 18.70 8.95 -33.11
CA LEU A 17 18.22 8.58 -31.78
C LEU A 17 18.35 9.75 -30.78
N GLN A 18 19.55 10.36 -30.69
CA GLN A 18 19.80 11.50 -29.81
C GLN A 18 18.96 12.73 -30.14
N ALA A 19 18.59 12.94 -31.41
CA ALA A 19 17.70 14.03 -31.82
C ALA A 19 16.23 13.76 -31.47
N GLN A 20 15.80 12.49 -31.57
CA GLN A 20 14.44 12.07 -31.22
C GLN A 20 14.21 12.12 -29.70
N ASP A 21 15.19 11.67 -28.91
CA ASP A 21 15.16 11.74 -27.45
C ASP A 21 15.07 13.19 -26.96
N LYS A 22 15.84 14.10 -27.57
CA LYS A 22 15.74 15.56 -27.29
C LYS A 22 14.35 16.13 -27.61
N GLY A 23 13.72 15.67 -28.69
CA GLY A 23 12.37 16.10 -29.06
C GLY A 23 11.33 15.70 -28.01
N ILE A 24 11.41 14.47 -27.51
CA ILE A 24 10.52 13.96 -26.46
C ILE A 24 10.80 14.70 -25.14
N SER A 25 12.06 14.88 -24.74
CA SER A 25 12.41 15.61 -23.50
C SER A 25 11.88 17.04 -23.48
N ASN A 26 12.01 17.77 -24.58
CA ASN A 26 11.45 19.12 -24.69
C ASN A 26 9.93 19.11 -24.52
N GLN A 27 9.25 18.11 -25.07
CA GLN A 27 7.80 17.96 -24.93
C GLN A 27 7.38 17.55 -23.52
N ILE A 28 8.14 16.68 -22.85
CA ILE A 28 7.91 16.34 -21.44
C ILE A 28 8.03 17.61 -20.58
N SER A 29 9.12 18.37 -20.76
CA SER A 29 9.33 19.62 -20.03
C SER A 29 8.20 20.63 -20.29
N ALA A 30 7.81 20.82 -21.55
CA ALA A 30 6.74 21.75 -21.93
C ALA A 30 5.36 21.35 -21.38
N GLN A 31 5.02 20.05 -21.40
CA GLN A 31 3.76 19.54 -20.84
C GLN A 31 3.71 19.63 -19.31
N LEU A 32 4.85 19.62 -18.63
CA LEU A 32 4.93 19.76 -17.17
C LEU A 32 5.18 21.20 -16.69
N ALA A 33 5.37 22.16 -17.61
CA ALA A 33 5.72 23.55 -17.28
C ALA A 33 4.53 24.47 -16.95
N GLY A 34 3.29 23.97 -16.89
CA GLY A 34 2.11 24.79 -16.58
C GLY A 34 1.01 24.05 -15.81
N ASP A 35 0.21 24.81 -15.03
CA ASP A 35 -0.90 24.28 -14.21
C ASP A 35 -2.02 23.62 -15.03
N THR A 36 -2.18 23.98 -16.32
CA THR A 36 -3.22 23.47 -17.22
C THR A 36 -2.85 22.19 -17.97
N ASN A 37 -1.57 21.81 -18.03
CA ASN A 37 -1.11 20.65 -18.82
C ASN A 37 -0.84 19.40 -17.96
N ALA A 38 -0.96 19.54 -16.64
CA ALA A 38 -1.13 18.44 -15.68
C ALA A 38 -2.55 17.83 -15.70
N GLU A 39 -3.42 18.29 -16.62
CA GLU A 39 -4.79 17.79 -16.75
C GLU A 39 -4.81 16.26 -16.92
N GLY A 40 -5.62 15.63 -16.06
CA GLY A 40 -5.80 14.19 -16.02
C GLY A 40 -4.82 13.43 -15.14
N LEU A 41 -3.72 14.02 -14.67
CA LEU A 41 -2.77 13.32 -13.78
C LEU A 41 -3.29 13.23 -12.34
N PHE A 42 -3.02 12.11 -11.66
CA PHE A 42 -3.41 11.90 -10.28
C PHE A 42 -2.39 12.47 -9.29
N TYR A 43 -1.11 12.45 -9.63
CA TYR A 43 0.02 12.94 -8.83
C TYR A 43 0.94 13.88 -9.62
N PRO A 44 0.42 15.01 -10.14
CA PRO A 44 1.16 15.88 -11.04
C PRO A 44 2.43 16.49 -10.42
N ALA A 45 2.42 16.85 -9.14
CA ALA A 45 3.60 17.42 -8.50
C ALA A 45 4.71 16.37 -8.31
N SER A 46 4.33 15.12 -8.04
CA SER A 46 5.27 13.99 -7.92
C SER A 46 5.88 13.62 -9.27
N VAL A 47 5.07 13.61 -10.33
CA VAL A 47 5.53 13.41 -11.72
C VAL A 47 6.51 14.53 -12.13
N GLN A 48 6.19 15.78 -11.81
CA GLN A 48 7.07 16.91 -12.09
C GLN A 48 8.42 16.75 -11.38
N ARG A 49 8.42 16.37 -10.09
CA ARG A 49 9.66 16.11 -9.33
C ARG A 49 10.47 14.95 -9.91
N PHE A 50 9.80 13.88 -10.34
CA PHE A 50 10.43 12.74 -11.01
C PHE A 50 11.21 13.17 -12.26
N TYR A 51 10.57 13.89 -13.18
CA TYR A 51 11.24 14.33 -14.41
C TYR A 51 12.27 15.43 -14.19
N LEU A 52 12.05 16.32 -13.20
CA LEU A 52 13.07 17.30 -12.81
C LEU A 52 14.36 16.61 -12.33
N ALA A 53 14.23 15.51 -11.57
CA ALA A 53 15.37 14.73 -11.12
C ALA A 53 16.02 13.88 -12.24
N ASN A 54 15.32 13.66 -13.35
CA ASN A 54 15.77 12.88 -14.50
C ASN A 54 16.10 13.76 -15.73
N ASP A 55 16.32 15.07 -15.54
CA ASP A 55 16.61 16.04 -16.62
C ASP A 55 15.61 15.99 -17.80
N PHE A 56 14.33 15.72 -17.48
CA PHE A 56 13.23 15.51 -18.44
C PHE A 56 13.52 14.45 -19.52
N GLN A 57 14.45 13.52 -19.29
CA GLN A 57 14.66 12.39 -20.19
C GLN A 57 13.46 11.43 -20.14
N PRO A 58 13.05 10.82 -21.29
CA PRO A 58 11.98 9.83 -21.29
C PRO A 58 12.36 8.62 -20.44
N ALA A 59 11.48 8.24 -19.54
CA ALA A 59 11.71 7.12 -18.62
C ALA A 59 11.30 5.78 -19.25
N TRP A 60 10.31 5.79 -20.14
CA TRP A 60 9.61 4.61 -20.63
C TRP A 60 9.67 4.43 -22.14
N ILE A 61 9.63 5.52 -22.91
CA ILE A 61 9.79 5.47 -24.36
C ILE A 61 11.28 5.48 -24.68
N LYS A 62 11.82 4.29 -24.93
CA LYS A 62 13.23 4.03 -25.20
C LYS A 62 13.41 3.13 -26.44
N PRO A 63 14.64 2.98 -26.96
CA PRO A 63 14.93 1.99 -27.98
C PRO A 63 14.52 0.59 -27.53
N GLN A 64 14.10 -0.26 -28.47
CA GLN A 64 13.49 -1.58 -28.20
C GLN A 64 14.28 -2.45 -27.21
N ALA A 65 15.62 -2.41 -27.26
CA ALA A 65 16.50 -3.18 -26.38
C ALA A 65 16.37 -2.80 -24.88
N GLU A 66 15.87 -1.60 -24.58
CA GLU A 66 15.80 -1.04 -23.22
C GLU A 66 14.35 -0.97 -22.67
N MET A 67 13.37 -1.45 -23.45
CA MET A 67 11.94 -1.35 -23.11
C MET A 67 11.46 -2.39 -22.10
N GLY A 68 12.33 -3.28 -21.62
CA GLY A 68 11.94 -4.35 -20.71
C GLY A 68 11.21 -3.84 -19.47
N LYS A 69 11.62 -2.69 -18.93
CA LYS A 69 10.98 -2.05 -17.76
C LYS A 69 9.62 -1.44 -18.09
N THR A 70 9.45 -0.91 -19.30
CA THR A 70 8.16 -0.38 -19.79
C THR A 70 7.12 -1.48 -19.89
N TRP A 71 7.48 -2.65 -20.44
CA TRP A 71 6.60 -3.82 -20.46
C TRP A 71 6.27 -4.34 -19.06
N GLN A 72 7.25 -4.36 -18.16
CA GLN A 72 7.02 -4.74 -16.76
C GLN A 72 6.08 -3.77 -16.05
N ALA A 73 6.20 -2.46 -16.29
CA ALA A 73 5.30 -1.45 -15.75
C ALA A 73 3.86 -1.66 -16.26
N MET A 74 3.67 -1.80 -17.57
CA MET A 74 2.36 -2.10 -18.16
C MET A 74 1.75 -3.39 -17.59
N LEU A 75 2.55 -4.45 -17.41
CA LEU A 75 2.11 -5.70 -16.83
C LEU A 75 1.66 -5.54 -15.37
N LEU A 76 2.40 -4.75 -14.57
CA LEU A 76 2.01 -4.45 -13.20
C LEU A 76 0.67 -3.72 -13.13
N LEU A 77 0.42 -2.78 -14.04
CA LEU A 77 -0.85 -2.05 -14.13
C LEU A 77 -2.02 -2.96 -14.55
N ASP A 78 -1.78 -3.94 -15.43
CA ASP A 78 -2.80 -4.92 -15.82
C ASP A 78 -3.13 -5.91 -14.68
N CYS A 79 -2.14 -6.22 -13.84
CA CYS A 79 -2.28 -7.17 -12.73
C CYS A 79 -2.81 -6.54 -11.43
N VAL A 80 -3.27 -5.28 -11.41
CA VAL A 80 -3.59 -4.58 -10.15
C VAL A 80 -4.72 -5.21 -9.33
N LEU A 81 -5.59 -6.00 -9.96
CA LEU A 81 -6.61 -6.79 -9.26
C LEU A 81 -5.98 -7.77 -8.26
N GLN A 82 -4.78 -8.29 -8.55
CA GLN A 82 -4.04 -9.17 -7.65
C GLN A 82 -3.55 -8.45 -6.38
N PHE A 83 -3.55 -7.12 -6.39
CA PHE A 83 -3.28 -6.28 -5.22
C PHE A 83 -4.57 -5.76 -4.58
N GLY A 84 -5.75 -6.20 -5.01
CA GLY A 84 -7.03 -5.68 -4.51
C GLY A 84 -7.30 -4.23 -4.91
N LEU A 85 -6.71 -3.78 -6.03
CA LEU A 85 -6.85 -2.43 -6.59
C LEU A 85 -7.61 -2.52 -7.93
N ALA A 86 -8.11 -1.38 -8.45
CA ALA A 86 -8.91 -1.36 -9.68
C ALA A 86 -8.10 -0.79 -10.86
N HIS A 87 -8.14 -1.46 -12.01
CA HIS A 87 -7.45 -1.03 -13.22
C HIS A 87 -7.86 0.38 -13.69
N ALA A 88 -9.11 0.76 -13.43
CA ALA A 88 -9.65 2.09 -13.76
C ALA A 88 -8.89 3.26 -13.11
N ASP A 89 -8.13 3.00 -12.03
CA ASP A 89 -7.38 4.02 -11.31
C ASP A 89 -6.01 4.35 -11.94
N TYR A 90 -5.67 3.77 -13.09
CA TYR A 90 -4.32 3.80 -13.66
C TYR A 90 -4.29 4.12 -15.16
N HIS A 91 -5.10 5.08 -15.60
CA HIS A 91 -5.12 5.58 -16.98
C HIS A 91 -5.31 4.51 -18.08
N PRO A 92 -6.25 3.56 -17.93
CA PRO A 92 -6.36 2.41 -18.84
C PRO A 92 -6.71 2.78 -20.28
N TYR A 93 -7.25 3.98 -20.51
CA TYR A 93 -7.60 4.47 -21.85
C TYR A 93 -6.40 5.11 -22.58
N GLU A 94 -5.47 5.72 -21.83
CA GLU A 94 -4.27 6.34 -22.40
C GLU A 94 -3.14 5.31 -22.53
N LEU A 95 -3.07 4.35 -21.59
CA LEU A 95 -2.06 3.30 -21.54
C LEU A 95 -2.57 2.01 -22.19
N SER A 96 -2.34 1.86 -23.50
CA SER A 96 -2.66 0.64 -24.23
C SER A 96 -1.42 -0.08 -24.75
N TYR A 97 -1.47 -1.42 -24.77
CA TYR A 97 -0.43 -2.24 -25.38
C TYR A 97 -0.28 -2.00 -26.88
N ASP A 98 -1.36 -1.63 -27.57
CA ASP A 98 -1.31 -1.33 -28.99
C ASP A 98 -0.58 -0.01 -29.26
N SER A 99 -0.85 1.03 -28.46
CA SER A 99 -0.09 2.29 -28.49
C SER A 99 1.40 2.00 -28.27
N LEU A 100 1.75 1.25 -27.22
CA LEU A 100 3.14 0.91 -26.90
C LEU A 100 3.82 0.13 -28.05
N ARG A 101 3.15 -0.90 -28.58
CA ARG A 101 3.68 -1.75 -29.66
C ARG A 101 3.89 -0.96 -30.95
N THR A 102 2.95 -0.10 -31.31
CA THR A 102 3.04 0.71 -32.53
C THR A 102 4.05 1.84 -32.41
N MET A 103 4.21 2.46 -31.23
CA MET A 103 5.30 3.40 -30.95
C MET A 103 6.68 2.76 -31.11
N LEU A 104 6.79 1.45 -30.87
CA LEU A 104 8.03 0.69 -31.05
C LEU A 104 8.28 0.26 -32.50
N GLN A 105 7.24 -0.23 -33.17
CA GLN A 105 7.38 -0.78 -34.52
C GLN A 105 7.41 0.30 -35.60
N GLN A 106 6.78 1.45 -35.35
CA GLN A 106 6.60 2.54 -36.32
C GLN A 106 6.84 3.90 -35.64
N PRO A 107 8.02 4.13 -35.05
CA PRO A 107 8.30 5.30 -34.22
C PRO A 107 8.15 6.64 -34.98
N GLU A 108 8.34 6.64 -36.30
CA GLU A 108 8.19 7.80 -37.17
C GLU A 108 6.73 8.28 -37.34
N LYS A 109 5.75 7.43 -37.07
CA LYS A 109 4.32 7.79 -37.18
C LYS A 109 3.77 8.56 -35.99
N TRP A 110 4.53 8.59 -34.89
CA TRP A 110 4.11 9.19 -33.65
C TRP A 110 4.89 10.48 -33.42
N ASP A 111 4.17 11.58 -33.21
CA ASP A 111 4.81 12.83 -32.85
C ASP A 111 5.47 12.75 -31.46
N ALA A 112 6.39 13.67 -31.19
CA ALA A 112 7.09 13.72 -29.91
C ALA A 112 6.18 14.11 -28.72
N GLN A 113 5.12 14.88 -28.95
CA GLN A 113 4.14 15.31 -27.95
C GLN A 113 3.33 14.12 -27.42
N VAL A 114 2.86 13.23 -28.29
CA VAL A 114 2.09 12.03 -27.94
C VAL A 114 2.97 11.01 -27.23
N LYS A 115 4.21 10.82 -27.69
CA LYS A 115 5.19 9.98 -26.97
C LYS A 115 5.49 10.52 -25.57
N ALA A 116 5.71 11.83 -25.45
CA ALA A 116 5.90 12.48 -24.16
C ALA A 116 4.69 12.32 -23.24
N ARG A 117 3.46 12.46 -23.76
CA ARG A 117 2.23 12.24 -22.98
C ARG A 117 2.15 10.81 -22.46
N PHE A 118 2.41 9.81 -23.31
CA PHE A 118 2.43 8.42 -22.88
C PHE A 118 3.47 8.17 -21.77
N ASP A 119 4.68 8.72 -21.92
CA ASP A 119 5.75 8.62 -20.92
C ASP A 119 5.31 9.22 -19.57
N ILE A 120 4.73 10.42 -19.60
CA ILE A 120 4.21 11.13 -18.41
C ILE A 120 3.09 10.32 -17.73
N VAL A 121 2.12 9.85 -18.50
CA VAL A 121 0.95 9.12 -17.97
C VAL A 121 1.36 7.77 -17.38
N LEU A 122 2.31 7.07 -18.00
CA LEU A 122 2.84 5.84 -17.42
C LEU A 122 3.60 6.11 -16.12
N THR A 123 4.35 7.21 -16.05
CA THR A 123 4.97 7.67 -14.79
C THR A 123 3.92 7.93 -13.71
N ASP A 124 2.85 8.66 -14.04
CA ASP A 124 1.76 8.96 -13.09
C ASP A 124 1.05 7.69 -12.61
N ALA A 125 0.77 6.75 -13.52
CA ALA A 125 0.16 5.46 -13.18
C ALA A 125 1.06 4.63 -12.25
N MET A 126 2.37 4.60 -12.51
CA MET A 126 3.33 3.88 -11.64
C MET A 126 3.50 4.55 -10.28
N ILE A 127 3.56 5.88 -10.22
CA ILE A 127 3.56 6.63 -8.96
C ILE A 127 2.27 6.36 -8.19
N SER A 128 1.11 6.41 -8.87
CA SER A 128 -0.20 6.09 -8.29
C SER A 128 -0.22 4.68 -7.71
N LEU A 129 0.27 3.68 -8.47
CA LEU A 129 0.32 2.29 -8.02
C LEU A 129 1.19 2.15 -6.77
N MET A 130 2.42 2.66 -6.79
CA MET A 130 3.33 2.56 -5.66
C MET A 130 2.80 3.30 -4.41
N ASN A 131 2.19 4.46 -4.58
CA ASN A 131 1.49 5.17 -3.50
C ASN A 131 0.35 4.32 -2.92
N HIS A 132 -0.49 3.74 -3.77
CA HIS A 132 -1.59 2.87 -3.35
C HIS A 132 -1.09 1.59 -2.70
N LEU A 133 0.04 1.03 -3.12
CA LEU A 133 0.66 -0.15 -2.51
C LEU A 133 1.26 0.16 -1.14
N HIS A 134 1.90 1.32 -0.98
CA HIS A 134 2.59 1.72 0.25
C HIS A 134 1.65 2.35 1.29
N TYR A 135 0.99 3.45 0.94
CA TYR A 135 0.14 4.21 1.85
C TYR A 135 -1.29 3.67 1.91
N GLY A 136 -1.77 3.02 0.84
CA GLY A 136 -3.18 2.72 0.64
C GLY A 136 -3.90 3.85 -0.09
N LYS A 137 -4.83 3.49 -0.99
CA LYS A 137 -5.62 4.44 -1.80
C LYS A 137 -6.53 5.33 -0.95
N LEU A 138 -7.06 4.79 0.14
CA LEU A 138 -8.11 5.41 0.96
C LEU A 138 -7.63 5.77 2.37
N ASN A 139 -6.30 5.85 2.55
CA ASN A 139 -5.72 6.17 3.84
C ASN A 139 -6.05 7.62 4.26
N PRO A 140 -6.78 7.83 5.37
CA PRO A 140 -7.16 9.17 5.81
C PRO A 140 -5.98 10.00 6.32
N GLU A 141 -4.88 9.38 6.76
CA GLU A 141 -3.68 10.10 7.20
C GLU A 141 -2.84 10.57 6.01
N TYR A 142 -2.87 9.83 4.90
CA TYR A 142 -2.08 10.12 3.70
C TYR A 142 -3.00 10.25 2.47
N PRO A 143 -3.87 11.28 2.40
CA PRO A 143 -4.68 11.53 1.22
C PRO A 143 -3.80 11.94 0.03
N ALA A 144 -4.26 11.67 -1.20
CA ALA A 144 -3.49 11.90 -2.43
C ALA A 144 -2.84 13.30 -2.52
N HIS A 145 -3.59 14.37 -2.20
CA HIS A 145 -3.05 15.73 -2.22
C HIS A 145 -1.91 15.98 -1.22
N ARG A 146 -1.91 15.29 -0.07
CA ARG A 146 -0.85 15.39 0.95
C ARG A 146 0.40 14.65 0.47
N ILE A 147 0.21 13.48 -0.15
CA ILE A 147 1.30 12.71 -0.74
C ILE A 147 1.93 13.53 -1.87
N ASP A 148 1.11 14.02 -2.80
CA ASP A 148 1.60 14.67 -4.02
C ASP A 148 2.40 15.95 -3.74
N ARG A 149 1.96 16.76 -2.76
CA ARG A 149 2.62 18.02 -2.37
C ARG A 149 3.71 17.83 -1.31
N GLY A 150 3.81 16.66 -0.71
CA GLY A 150 4.69 16.41 0.43
C GLY A 150 6.13 16.11 -0.01
N THR A 151 7.09 16.94 0.39
CA THR A 151 8.52 16.74 0.09
C THR A 151 9.31 16.14 1.26
N ASN A 152 8.71 16.08 2.46
CA ASN A 152 9.34 15.54 3.66
C ASN A 152 8.46 14.42 4.26
N LEU A 153 8.09 13.46 3.41
CA LEU A 153 7.34 12.28 3.82
C LEU A 153 8.30 11.11 4.10
N PRO A 154 7.92 10.16 4.96
CA PRO A 154 8.74 8.97 5.21
C PRO A 154 9.03 8.14 3.95
N PHE A 155 8.18 8.26 2.93
CA PHE A 155 8.31 7.59 1.65
C PHE A 155 7.95 8.57 0.52
N LEU A 156 8.88 8.74 -0.41
CA LEU A 156 8.73 9.56 -1.62
C LEU A 156 8.81 8.63 -2.82
N THR A 157 7.69 8.50 -3.52
CA THR A 157 7.50 7.49 -4.57
C THR A 157 8.33 7.77 -5.80
N GLU A 158 8.44 9.04 -6.19
CA GLU A 158 9.24 9.51 -7.31
C GLU A 158 10.71 9.09 -7.17
N HIS A 159 11.29 9.22 -5.98
CA HIS A 159 12.67 8.81 -5.73
C HIS A 159 12.83 7.29 -5.80
N LYS A 160 11.86 6.54 -5.26
CA LYS A 160 11.86 5.07 -5.28
C LYS A 160 11.67 4.52 -6.69
N LEU A 161 10.88 5.19 -7.52
CA LEU A 161 10.71 4.84 -8.93
C LEU A 161 12.01 5.09 -9.71
N CYS A 162 12.70 6.22 -9.50
CA CYS A 162 14.02 6.47 -10.09
C CYS A 162 15.04 5.39 -9.69
N GLU A 163 15.07 5.02 -8.41
CA GLU A 163 15.92 3.93 -7.90
C GLU A 163 15.61 2.60 -8.59
N ALA A 164 14.32 2.25 -8.70
CA ALA A 164 13.87 1.00 -9.35
C ALA A 164 14.24 0.97 -10.84
N LEU A 165 14.08 2.09 -11.56
CA LEU A 165 14.45 2.20 -12.97
C LEU A 165 15.96 2.02 -13.22
N SER A 166 16.79 2.21 -12.21
CA SER A 166 18.24 2.02 -12.29
C SER A 166 18.70 0.58 -11.96
N ARG A 167 17.80 -0.29 -11.49
CA ARG A 167 18.11 -1.67 -11.08
C ARG A 167 17.61 -2.70 -12.10
N ASP A 168 18.17 -3.91 -12.04
CA ASP A 168 17.73 -5.02 -12.89
C ASP A 168 16.45 -5.68 -12.36
N ASN A 169 16.28 -5.72 -11.05
CA ASN A 169 15.10 -6.27 -10.37
C ASN A 169 13.98 -5.24 -10.20
N PHE A 170 13.57 -4.63 -11.32
CA PHE A 170 12.58 -3.55 -11.35
C PHE A 170 11.26 -3.95 -10.66
N MET A 171 10.61 -5.04 -11.06
CA MET A 171 9.35 -5.49 -10.46
C MET A 171 9.47 -5.74 -8.94
N GLU A 172 10.56 -6.35 -8.49
CA GLU A 172 10.78 -6.59 -7.06
C GLU A 172 10.89 -5.28 -6.28
N CYS A 173 11.61 -4.29 -6.83
CA CYS A 173 11.72 -2.96 -6.21
C CYS A 173 10.35 -2.26 -6.09
N ILE A 174 9.50 -2.37 -7.12
CA ILE A 174 8.15 -1.80 -7.09
C ILE A 174 7.28 -2.52 -6.07
N LEU A 175 7.27 -3.85 -6.07
CA LEU A 175 6.43 -4.66 -5.17
C LEU A 175 6.91 -4.62 -3.71
N GLY A 176 8.20 -4.34 -3.47
CA GLY A 176 8.79 -4.22 -2.14
C GLY A 176 8.28 -3.06 -1.29
N VAL A 177 7.54 -2.10 -1.89
CA VAL A 177 6.94 -0.98 -1.14
C VAL A 177 5.70 -1.38 -0.33
N GLN A 178 5.18 -2.58 -0.58
CA GLN A 178 4.00 -3.14 0.11
C GLN A 178 4.28 -3.50 1.57
N PRO A 179 3.23 -3.58 2.42
CA PRO A 179 3.36 -4.07 3.78
C PRO A 179 3.97 -5.47 3.84
N GLN A 180 4.93 -5.65 4.74
CA GLN A 180 5.62 -6.93 4.96
C GLN A 180 5.00 -7.76 6.10
N ASP A 181 3.85 -7.32 6.64
CA ASP A 181 3.13 -8.07 7.66
C ASP A 181 2.59 -9.40 7.08
N GLN A 182 2.67 -10.47 7.88
CA GLN A 182 2.26 -11.80 7.44
C GLN A 182 0.77 -11.87 7.02
N ASN A 183 -0.12 -11.11 7.67
CA ASN A 183 -1.52 -11.12 7.26
C ASN A 183 -1.68 -10.47 5.88
N TYR A 184 -0.92 -9.42 5.57
CA TYR A 184 -0.94 -8.79 4.25
C TYR A 184 -0.43 -9.74 3.18
N VAL A 185 0.72 -10.37 3.42
CA VAL A 185 1.33 -11.33 2.48
C VAL A 185 0.38 -12.50 2.21
N HIS A 186 -0.29 -13.06 3.23
CA HIS A 186 -1.22 -14.16 2.99
C HIS A 186 -2.47 -13.71 2.21
N LEU A 187 -3.00 -12.51 2.49
CA LEU A 187 -4.14 -11.96 1.74
C LEU A 187 -3.77 -11.65 0.29
N GLN A 188 -2.57 -11.10 0.05
CA GLN A 188 -2.04 -10.86 -1.28
C GLN A 188 -1.85 -12.17 -2.05
N HIS A 189 -1.26 -13.19 -1.44
CA HIS A 189 -1.11 -14.50 -2.05
C HIS A 189 -2.47 -15.12 -2.41
N TYR A 190 -3.46 -15.03 -1.51
CA TYR A 190 -4.83 -15.43 -1.82
C TYR A 190 -5.37 -14.65 -3.03
N MET A 191 -5.17 -13.33 -3.09
CA MET A 191 -5.63 -12.49 -4.19
C MET A 191 -4.96 -12.83 -5.53
N GLN A 192 -3.67 -13.17 -5.53
CA GLN A 192 -2.95 -13.67 -6.70
C GLN A 192 -3.51 -14.99 -7.23
N LEU A 193 -3.87 -15.92 -6.32
CA LEU A 193 -4.54 -17.16 -6.71
C LEU A 193 -5.89 -16.86 -7.36
N VAL A 194 -6.74 -16.08 -6.69
CA VAL A 194 -8.14 -15.89 -7.10
C VAL A 194 -8.33 -14.95 -8.29
N LYS A 195 -7.42 -13.98 -8.51
CA LYS A 195 -7.50 -12.99 -9.60
C LYS A 195 -6.37 -13.11 -10.64
N GLY A 196 -5.46 -14.06 -10.46
CA GLY A 196 -4.40 -14.35 -11.41
C GLY A 196 -4.50 -15.77 -11.94
N GLN A 197 -4.40 -16.77 -11.05
CA GLN A 197 -4.25 -18.17 -11.47
C GLN A 197 -5.56 -18.88 -11.78
N TYR A 198 -6.59 -18.69 -10.95
CA TYR A 198 -7.89 -19.37 -11.09
C TYR A 198 -8.85 -18.65 -12.04
N GLN A 199 -8.39 -17.62 -12.75
CA GLN A 199 -9.23 -16.89 -13.68
C GLN A 199 -9.60 -17.79 -14.87
N GLY A 200 -10.89 -18.13 -15.00
CA GLY A 200 -11.39 -19.02 -16.05
C GLY A 200 -11.53 -20.49 -15.62
N ASP A 201 -11.26 -20.81 -14.36
CA ASP A 201 -11.51 -22.15 -13.81
C ASP A 201 -13.02 -22.42 -13.64
N CYS A 202 -13.38 -23.71 -13.55
CA CYS A 202 -14.77 -24.16 -13.42
C CYS A 202 -15.43 -23.80 -12.08
N TYR A 203 -14.66 -23.31 -11.11
CA TYR A 203 -15.15 -22.95 -9.78
C TYR A 203 -15.04 -21.44 -9.58
N GLU A 204 -16.19 -20.80 -9.41
CA GLU A 204 -16.24 -19.35 -9.19
C GLU A 204 -15.95 -19.01 -7.73
N ILE A 205 -15.00 -18.09 -7.52
CA ILE A 205 -14.80 -17.46 -6.22
C ILE A 205 -15.78 -16.29 -6.10
N PRO A 206 -16.62 -16.23 -5.05
CA PRO A 206 -17.58 -15.16 -4.90
C PRO A 206 -16.91 -13.78 -4.93
N GLU A 207 -17.39 -12.88 -5.78
CA GLU A 207 -16.87 -11.50 -5.83
C GLU A 207 -16.97 -10.77 -4.47
N ALA A 208 -17.90 -11.18 -3.60
CA ALA A 208 -17.97 -10.67 -2.23
C ALA A 208 -16.70 -10.98 -1.43
N ASP A 209 -16.09 -12.15 -1.62
CA ASP A 209 -14.85 -12.55 -0.92
C ASP A 209 -13.65 -11.78 -1.45
N VAL A 210 -13.58 -11.58 -2.76
CA VAL A 210 -12.57 -10.75 -3.39
C VAL A 210 -12.59 -9.35 -2.78
N ARG A 211 -13.79 -8.73 -2.72
CA ARG A 211 -13.96 -7.39 -2.17
C ARG A 211 -13.63 -7.34 -0.68
N LEU A 212 -14.03 -8.35 0.10
CA LEU A 212 -13.69 -8.48 1.52
C LEU A 212 -12.18 -8.54 1.75
N VAL A 213 -11.46 -9.33 0.94
CA VAL A 213 -9.99 -9.41 1.00
C VAL A 213 -9.36 -8.08 0.60
N ALA A 214 -9.81 -7.46 -0.49
CA ALA A 214 -9.29 -6.18 -0.98
C ALA A 214 -9.39 -5.06 0.07
N ILE A 215 -10.55 -4.92 0.74
CA ILE A 215 -10.70 -3.89 1.79
C ILE A 215 -9.83 -4.17 3.03
N ASN A 216 -9.56 -5.44 3.35
CA ASN A 216 -8.69 -5.79 4.48
C ASN A 216 -7.21 -5.64 4.12
N MET A 217 -6.82 -5.89 2.87
CA MET A 217 -5.51 -5.50 2.33
C MET A 217 -5.33 -3.98 2.42
N GLU A 218 -6.34 -3.20 2.06
CA GLU A 218 -6.30 -1.74 2.16
C GLU A 218 -6.08 -1.28 3.60
N ARG A 219 -6.81 -1.84 4.58
CA ARG A 219 -6.60 -1.54 6.01
C ARG A 219 -5.20 -1.89 6.51
N LEU A 220 -4.59 -2.94 5.97
CA LEU A 220 -3.23 -3.37 6.30
C LEU A 220 -2.15 -2.50 5.66
N ARG A 221 -2.45 -1.71 4.63
CA ARG A 221 -1.53 -0.67 4.13
C ARG A 221 -1.44 0.51 5.08
N TRP A 222 -2.56 0.84 5.73
CA TRP A 222 -2.58 1.84 6.81
C TRP A 222 -1.88 1.29 8.08
N ALA A 223 -1.85 -0.05 8.16
CA ALA A 223 -1.10 -0.98 8.99
C ALA A 223 0.37 -0.69 9.31
N ASN A 224 0.81 0.46 9.84
CA ASN A 224 2.23 0.59 10.24
C ASN A 224 2.53 -0.27 11.50
N PHE A 225 3.08 -1.47 11.29
CA PHE A 225 3.46 -2.39 12.37
C PHE A 225 4.86 -2.04 12.91
N PRO A 226 4.99 -1.71 14.21
CA PRO A 226 6.28 -1.41 14.81
C PRO A 226 7.14 -2.67 14.93
N LYS A 227 8.45 -2.48 15.15
CA LYS A 227 9.35 -3.59 15.51
C LYS A 227 8.90 -4.23 16.81
N ARG A 228 9.11 -5.54 16.92
CA ARG A 228 8.84 -6.31 18.14
C ARG A 228 9.73 -5.80 19.29
N PRO A 229 9.21 -5.78 20.54
CA PRO A 229 7.89 -6.25 20.94
C PRO A 229 6.78 -5.21 20.80
N PHE A 230 5.57 -5.68 20.49
CA PHE A 230 4.36 -4.83 20.44
C PHE A 230 3.11 -5.61 20.81
N ILE A 231 2.05 -4.88 21.18
CA ILE A 231 0.71 -5.43 21.38
C ILE A 231 -0.11 -5.17 20.13
N HIS A 232 -0.74 -6.20 19.59
CA HIS A 232 -1.68 -6.12 18.48
C HIS A 232 -3.08 -6.46 18.97
N VAL A 233 -4.02 -5.57 18.70
CA VAL A 233 -5.45 -5.81 18.94
C VAL A 233 -6.16 -5.79 17.60
N ASN A 234 -6.80 -6.90 17.25
CA ASN A 234 -7.71 -6.95 16.11
C ASN A 234 -9.15 -6.99 16.63
N ILE A 235 -9.86 -5.86 16.48
CA ILE A 235 -11.16 -5.62 17.14
C ILE A 235 -12.23 -6.65 16.73
N PRO A 236 -12.50 -6.91 15.42
CA PRO A 236 -13.47 -7.92 15.00
C PRO A 236 -13.17 -9.34 15.48
N SER A 237 -11.89 -9.66 15.73
CA SER A 237 -11.47 -10.99 16.20
C SER A 237 -11.59 -11.18 17.70
N TYR A 238 -11.97 -10.14 18.46
CA TYR A 238 -11.98 -10.14 19.92
C TYR A 238 -10.68 -10.68 20.54
N THR A 239 -9.55 -10.39 19.90
CA THR A 239 -8.25 -10.92 20.30
C THR A 239 -7.20 -9.81 20.45
N LEU A 240 -6.43 -9.91 21.53
CA LEU A 240 -5.20 -9.19 21.78
C LEU A 240 -4.02 -10.17 21.70
N LYS A 241 -2.95 -9.78 21.02
CA LYS A 241 -1.69 -10.52 20.94
C LYS A 241 -0.55 -9.68 21.48
N LEU A 242 0.25 -10.22 22.39
CA LEU A 242 1.56 -9.68 22.72
C LEU A 242 2.58 -10.39 21.83
N CYS A 243 3.19 -9.66 20.91
CA CYS A 243 4.17 -10.15 19.96
C CYS A 243 5.57 -9.80 20.48
N GLU A 244 6.24 -10.77 21.11
CA GLU A 244 7.65 -10.69 21.48
C GLU A 244 8.54 -11.15 20.31
N PRO A 245 9.87 -10.92 20.35
CA PRO A 245 10.79 -11.39 19.31
C PRO A 245 10.58 -12.86 18.94
N ASP A 246 10.46 -13.74 19.95
CA ASP A 246 10.46 -15.19 19.75
C ASP A 246 9.12 -15.86 20.13
N SER A 247 8.12 -15.08 20.56
CA SER A 247 6.89 -15.65 21.12
C SER A 247 5.68 -14.76 20.87
N VAL A 248 4.50 -15.37 20.77
CA VAL A 248 3.23 -14.65 20.63
C VAL A 248 2.25 -15.18 21.66
N TYR A 249 1.81 -14.31 22.57
CA TYR A 249 0.80 -14.64 23.57
C TYR A 249 -0.55 -14.07 23.15
N SER A 250 -1.61 -14.87 23.23
CA SER A 250 -2.95 -14.46 22.79
C SER A 250 -3.93 -14.42 23.96
N PHE A 251 -4.74 -13.36 23.98
CA PHE A 251 -5.75 -13.08 25.00
C PHE A 251 -7.07 -12.72 24.31
N LYS A 252 -8.18 -13.18 24.88
CA LYS A 252 -9.51 -12.72 24.47
C LYS A 252 -9.77 -11.33 25.05
N ILE A 253 -10.50 -10.51 24.32
CA ILE A 253 -10.91 -9.17 24.75
C ILE A 253 -12.42 -8.96 24.59
N ALA A 254 -12.96 -8.03 25.35
CA ALA A 254 -14.28 -7.44 25.12
C ALA A 254 -14.10 -5.99 24.66
N VAL A 255 -14.90 -5.56 23.69
CA VAL A 255 -14.84 -4.22 23.09
C VAL A 255 -16.16 -3.48 23.25
N GLY A 256 -16.08 -2.16 23.34
CA GLY A 256 -17.25 -1.28 23.44
C GLY A 256 -18.08 -1.17 22.16
N GLN A 257 -19.27 -0.54 22.26
CA GLN A 257 -20.22 -0.39 21.15
C GLN A 257 -19.80 0.68 20.12
N ALA A 258 -20.22 0.49 18.87
CA ALA A 258 -19.80 1.25 17.67
C ALA A 258 -19.95 2.78 17.77
N LYS A 259 -20.99 3.28 18.45
CA LYS A 259 -21.36 4.71 18.46
C LYS A 259 -20.27 5.65 19.00
N HIS A 260 -19.25 5.14 19.69
CA HIS A 260 -18.23 5.94 20.36
C HIS A 260 -16.78 5.61 19.97
N ASN A 261 -16.53 4.64 19.07
CA ASN A 261 -15.17 4.19 18.78
C ASN A 261 -14.60 4.81 17.48
N ARG A 262 -14.40 6.13 17.48
CA ARG A 262 -13.75 6.89 16.39
C ARG A 262 -12.28 6.50 16.15
N ALA A 263 -11.64 5.84 17.11
CA ALA A 263 -10.24 5.39 16.99
C ALA A 263 -10.09 4.18 16.05
N ALA A 264 -11.14 3.36 15.88
CA ALA A 264 -11.11 2.18 15.02
C ALA A 264 -11.16 2.52 13.52
N THR A 265 -11.62 3.72 13.15
CA THR A 265 -11.68 4.18 11.76
C THR A 265 -10.31 4.43 11.12
N ASN A 266 -9.26 4.68 11.92
CA ASN A 266 -7.95 5.10 11.42
C ASN A 266 -6.80 4.13 11.74
N CYS A 267 -7.05 2.89 12.20
CA CYS A 267 -5.99 1.96 12.62
C CYS A 267 -4.87 2.68 13.41
N ALA A 268 -5.19 3.41 14.47
CA ALA A 268 -4.21 4.30 15.10
C ALA A 268 -3.05 3.54 15.77
N ALA A 269 -1.83 4.08 15.65
CA ALA A 269 -0.72 3.72 16.51
C ALA A 269 -0.93 4.37 17.89
N ALA A 270 -1.10 3.56 18.92
CA ALA A 270 -1.18 4.01 20.31
C ALA A 270 0.02 3.45 21.08
N TYR A 271 0.31 4.04 22.23
CA TYR A 271 1.28 3.48 23.17
C TYR A 271 0.53 3.14 24.45
N LEU A 272 0.81 1.97 25.02
CA LEU A 272 0.45 1.73 26.41
C LEU A 272 1.47 2.47 27.26
N THR A 273 1.14 3.71 27.61
CA THR A 273 1.84 4.45 28.66
C THR A 273 1.20 4.09 29.99
N ALA A 274 2.02 4.12 31.04
CA ALA A 274 1.53 3.89 32.38
C ALA A 274 0.58 5.04 32.75
N ALA A 275 -0.72 4.76 32.73
CA ALA A 275 -1.75 5.57 33.33
C ALA A 275 -2.59 4.66 34.23
N PRO A 276 -3.10 5.14 35.38
CA PRO A 276 -4.11 4.39 36.11
C PRO A 276 -5.23 4.08 35.13
N ILE A 277 -5.65 2.81 35.04
CA ILE A 277 -6.76 2.37 34.18
C ILE A 277 -8.05 2.98 34.76
N ARG A 278 -8.25 4.28 34.51
CA ARG A 278 -9.43 5.06 34.87
C ARG A 278 -10.13 5.44 33.59
N SER A 279 -11.19 4.72 33.29
CA SER A 279 -12.52 5.26 32.96
C SER A 279 -13.36 4.14 32.35
N LEU A 280 -14.61 4.04 32.81
CA LEU A 280 -15.68 3.40 32.04
C LEU A 280 -15.96 4.28 30.80
N ALA A 281 -15.04 4.31 29.85
CA ALA A 281 -15.33 4.81 28.53
C ALA A 281 -16.11 3.72 27.78
N HIS A 282 -17.19 4.09 27.11
CA HIS A 282 -18.01 3.19 26.27
C HIS A 282 -17.23 2.58 25.09
N SER A 283 -15.97 2.99 24.89
CA SER A 283 -15.00 2.52 23.89
C SER A 283 -13.85 1.67 24.48
N ALA A 284 -13.86 1.34 25.78
CA ALA A 284 -12.75 0.64 26.43
C ALA A 284 -12.58 -0.83 25.96
N ILE A 285 -11.32 -1.26 25.81
CA ILE A 285 -10.96 -2.66 25.54
C ILE A 285 -10.65 -3.35 26.87
N ARG A 286 -11.40 -4.42 27.19
CA ARG A 286 -11.18 -5.21 28.40
C ARG A 286 -10.50 -6.51 28.06
N VAL A 287 -9.41 -6.85 28.75
CA VAL A 287 -8.62 -8.05 28.48
C VAL A 287 -8.98 -9.17 29.45
N GLN A 288 -9.28 -10.36 28.93
CA GLN A 288 -9.46 -11.55 29.74
C GLN A 288 -8.09 -11.99 30.31
N LYS A 289 -8.04 -12.39 31.58
CA LYS A 289 -6.79 -12.75 32.29
C LYS A 289 -5.76 -11.60 32.29
N VAL A 290 -6.21 -10.39 32.62
CA VAL A 290 -5.39 -9.17 32.68
C VAL A 290 -4.12 -9.35 33.53
N THR A 291 -4.16 -10.14 34.60
CA THR A 291 -3.01 -10.43 35.46
C THR A 291 -1.89 -11.18 34.73
N ALA A 292 -2.23 -12.07 33.80
CA ALA A 292 -1.25 -12.78 32.98
C ALA A 292 -0.57 -11.84 31.98
N LEU A 293 -1.34 -10.98 31.30
CA LEU A 293 -0.79 -9.95 30.42
C LEU A 293 0.11 -8.97 31.20
N ALA A 294 -0.35 -8.46 32.34
CA ALA A 294 0.44 -7.58 33.20
C ALA A 294 1.73 -8.24 33.69
N SER A 295 1.70 -9.54 34.01
CA SER A 295 2.89 -10.28 34.39
C SER A 295 3.92 -10.34 33.26
N LEU A 296 3.49 -10.58 32.02
CA LEU A 296 4.39 -10.59 30.86
C LEU A 296 5.01 -9.20 30.61
N LEU A 297 4.19 -8.15 30.69
CA LEU A 297 4.67 -6.78 30.52
C LEU A 297 5.70 -6.38 31.59
N LEU A 298 5.49 -6.77 32.86
CA LEU A 298 6.47 -6.53 33.92
C LEU A 298 7.76 -7.32 33.73
N ARG A 299 7.72 -8.53 33.18
CA ARG A 299 8.93 -9.29 32.82
C ARG A 299 9.73 -8.56 31.74
N TYR A 300 9.07 -8.14 30.68
CA TYR A 300 9.69 -7.37 29.60
C TYR A 300 10.33 -6.06 30.11
N ASP A 301 9.68 -5.43 31.07
CA ASP A 301 10.13 -4.19 31.69
C ASP A 301 11.26 -4.37 32.73
N GLY A 302 11.68 -5.61 32.99
CA GLY A 302 12.73 -5.93 33.98
C GLY A 302 12.26 -5.76 35.43
N GLN A 303 10.94 -5.83 35.67
CA GLN A 303 10.29 -5.69 36.97
C GLN A 303 9.63 -7.01 37.41
N ALA A 304 10.30 -8.14 37.16
CA ALA A 304 9.74 -9.47 37.42
C ALA A 304 9.46 -9.74 38.92
N ASP A 305 10.23 -9.09 39.80
CA ASP A 305 10.03 -9.08 41.25
C ASP A 305 8.64 -8.55 41.66
N ARG A 306 8.11 -7.58 40.90
CA ARG A 306 6.80 -6.96 41.14
C ARG A 306 5.61 -7.84 40.71
N ILE A 307 5.84 -8.94 40.02
CA ILE A 307 4.76 -9.89 39.62
C ILE A 307 4.09 -10.52 40.84
N SER A 308 4.86 -10.71 41.92
CA SER A 308 4.34 -11.22 43.19
C SER A 308 3.21 -10.36 43.77
N LEU A 309 3.23 -9.06 43.48
CA LEU A 309 2.20 -8.11 43.89
C LEU A 309 0.88 -8.45 43.18
N LEU A 310 0.89 -8.71 41.86
CA LEU A 310 -0.32 -9.02 41.06
C LEU A 310 -1.10 -10.26 41.52
N ARG A 311 -0.49 -11.16 42.31
CA ARG A 311 -1.09 -12.43 42.75
C ARG A 311 -1.72 -12.37 44.14
N LYS A 312 -1.39 -11.36 44.95
CA LYS A 312 -1.77 -11.34 46.37
C LYS A 312 -3.14 -10.73 46.66
N ASP A 313 -3.63 -9.80 45.82
CA ASP A 313 -4.93 -9.17 46.08
C ASP A 313 -5.95 -9.53 45.01
N ALA A 314 -6.91 -10.39 45.38
CA ALA A 314 -8.15 -10.58 44.63
C ALA A 314 -9.02 -9.30 44.63
N SER A 315 -8.65 -8.30 45.43
CA SER A 315 -9.18 -6.94 45.51
C SER A 315 -8.12 -5.89 45.14
N TYR A 316 -7.34 -6.13 44.07
CA TYR A 316 -6.29 -5.21 43.66
C TYR A 316 -6.88 -3.84 43.28
N ASP A 317 -6.53 -2.79 44.03
CA ASP A 317 -6.81 -1.43 43.61
C ASP A 317 -5.96 -1.13 42.36
N LEU A 318 -6.62 -0.90 41.23
CA LEU A 318 -5.98 -0.54 39.96
C LEU A 318 -5.07 0.71 40.09
N ASN A 319 -5.25 1.51 41.14
CA ASN A 319 -4.38 2.64 41.47
C ASN A 319 -2.95 2.24 41.90
N MET A 320 -2.68 0.95 42.21
CA MET A 320 -1.36 0.46 42.63
C MET A 320 -0.61 -0.33 41.55
N MET A 321 -1.05 -0.29 40.28
CA MET A 321 -0.34 -1.00 39.22
C MET A 321 1.08 -0.40 39.04
N PRO A 322 2.13 -1.24 39.10
CA PRO A 322 3.48 -0.77 38.84
C PRO A 322 3.57 -0.22 37.42
N MET A 323 4.04 1.02 37.32
CA MET A 323 4.24 1.68 36.04
C MET A 323 5.34 0.98 35.24
N LEU A 324 5.10 0.80 33.94
CA LEU A 324 6.11 0.33 33.00
C LEU A 324 7.14 1.44 32.76
N LYS A 325 8.43 1.10 32.84
CA LYS A 325 9.55 1.98 32.51
C LYS A 325 9.76 2.07 30.99
N LYS A 326 9.52 0.96 30.28
CA LYS A 326 9.61 0.82 28.83
C LYS A 326 8.22 0.88 28.21
N ALA A 327 8.02 1.80 27.28
CA ALA A 327 6.80 1.85 26.48
C ALA A 327 6.69 0.59 25.60
N VAL A 328 5.49 0.01 25.53
CA VAL A 328 5.16 -1.07 24.59
C VAL A 328 4.20 -0.51 23.54
N PRO A 329 4.57 -0.49 22.25
CA PRO A 329 3.67 -0.05 21.19
C PRO A 329 2.38 -0.87 21.17
N LEU A 330 1.24 -0.20 21.01
CA LEU A 330 -0.08 -0.79 20.86
C LEU A 330 -0.61 -0.50 19.44
N ARG A 331 -0.85 -1.55 18.67
CA ARG A 331 -1.48 -1.46 17.36
C ARG A 331 -2.93 -1.92 17.42
N LEU A 332 -3.84 -1.02 17.03
CA LEU A 332 -5.25 -1.33 16.84
C LEU A 332 -5.53 -1.53 15.36
N THR A 333 -6.20 -2.64 15.04
CA THR A 333 -6.64 -2.97 13.67
C THR A 333 -8.09 -3.41 13.66
N TYR A 334 -8.71 -3.28 12.49
CA TYR A 334 -10.07 -3.71 12.24
C TYR A 334 -10.07 -4.67 11.03
N LEU A 335 -9.58 -5.89 11.21
CA LEU A 335 -9.54 -6.89 10.15
C LEU A 335 -10.74 -7.81 10.28
N THR A 336 -11.61 -7.81 9.27
CA THR A 336 -12.81 -8.65 9.18
C THR A 336 -12.57 -9.95 8.40
N CYS A 337 -11.37 -10.12 7.85
CA CYS A 337 -10.90 -11.42 7.38
C CYS A 337 -9.39 -11.58 7.54
N VAL A 338 -8.95 -12.83 7.56
CA VAL A 338 -7.55 -13.26 7.50
C VAL A 338 -7.46 -14.58 6.74
N ILE A 339 -6.28 -14.93 6.24
CA ILE A 339 -6.03 -16.26 5.69
C ILE A 339 -5.36 -17.12 6.75
N ARG A 340 -5.97 -18.28 7.07
CA ARG A 340 -5.40 -19.30 7.97
C ARG A 340 -5.43 -20.67 7.33
N GLY A 341 -4.28 -21.34 7.30
CA GLY A 341 -4.15 -22.65 6.64
C GLY A 341 -4.55 -22.62 5.16
N GLY A 342 -4.36 -21.49 4.48
CA GLY A 342 -4.78 -21.29 3.08
C GLY A 342 -6.26 -20.96 2.90
N LEU A 343 -7.06 -20.92 3.96
CA LEU A 343 -8.50 -20.66 3.89
C LEU A 343 -8.84 -19.24 4.38
N LEU A 344 -9.85 -18.63 3.73
CA LEU A 344 -10.42 -17.35 4.13
C LEU A 344 -11.26 -17.50 5.40
N GLU A 345 -10.73 -17.01 6.52
CA GLU A 345 -11.47 -16.94 7.78
C GLU A 345 -12.08 -15.54 7.95
N ARG A 346 -13.38 -15.51 8.27
CA ARG A 346 -14.16 -14.26 8.41
C ARG A 346 -14.44 -13.94 9.87
N TYR A 347 -14.49 -12.65 10.16
CA TYR A 347 -14.92 -12.09 11.44
C TYR A 347 -16.13 -11.17 11.22
N PRO A 348 -17.00 -11.00 12.22
CA PRO A 348 -18.15 -10.11 12.10
C PRO A 348 -17.73 -8.65 11.92
N ASP A 349 -18.35 -7.95 10.98
CA ASP A 349 -18.23 -6.50 10.81
C ASP A 349 -19.09 -5.77 11.87
N ILE A 350 -18.66 -5.85 13.12
CA ILE A 350 -19.38 -5.37 14.30
C ILE A 350 -19.66 -3.86 14.30
N TYR A 351 -18.93 -3.08 13.51
CA TYR A 351 -19.07 -1.62 13.38
C TYR A 351 -19.57 -1.18 11.99
N GLY A 352 -19.83 -2.08 11.05
CA GLY A 352 -20.36 -1.75 9.73
C GLY A 352 -19.38 -1.01 8.81
N PHE A 353 -18.08 -1.21 8.99
CA PHE A 353 -17.05 -0.49 8.23
C PHE A 353 -16.69 -1.13 6.89
N ASP A 354 -17.07 -2.38 6.65
CA ASP A 354 -16.71 -3.08 5.42
C ASP A 354 -17.42 -2.46 4.22
N LEU A 355 -18.75 -2.28 4.33
CA LEU A 355 -19.56 -1.70 3.25
C LEU A 355 -19.12 -0.27 2.92
N LEU A 356 -18.80 0.54 3.93
CA LEU A 356 -18.34 1.92 3.73
C LEU A 356 -17.02 1.97 2.96
N LEU A 357 -16.07 1.09 3.27
CA LEU A 357 -14.78 1.06 2.62
C LEU A 357 -14.89 0.46 1.21
N GLN A 358 -15.68 -0.60 1.04
CA GLN A 358 -15.94 -1.22 -0.25
C GLN A 358 -16.57 -0.24 -1.24
N ASN A 359 -17.58 0.52 -0.83
CA ASN A 359 -18.24 1.50 -1.69
C ASN A 359 -17.27 2.60 -2.16
N LYS A 360 -16.33 3.02 -1.31
CA LYS A 360 -15.29 3.97 -1.70
C LYS A 360 -14.23 3.36 -2.61
N LEU A 361 -13.84 2.11 -2.37
CA LEU A 361 -12.77 1.46 -3.13
C LEU A 361 -13.20 1.20 -4.58
N TYR A 362 -14.46 0.79 -4.77
CA TYR A 362 -15.03 0.40 -6.06
C TYR A 362 -16.04 1.41 -6.64
N ASN A 363 -16.19 2.59 -6.01
CA ASN A 363 -17.16 3.61 -6.42
C ASN A 363 -18.61 3.08 -6.57
N ILE A 364 -19.02 2.12 -5.72
CA ILE A 364 -20.37 1.55 -5.77
C ILE A 364 -21.35 2.58 -5.18
N PRO A 365 -22.38 3.03 -5.92
CA PRO A 365 -23.36 3.99 -5.41
C PRO A 365 -24.08 3.42 -4.18
N GLN A 366 -24.21 4.20 -3.11
CA GLN A 366 -24.89 3.79 -1.86
C GLN A 366 -26.37 3.35 -2.03
N LYS A 367 -26.95 3.51 -3.22
CA LYS A 367 -28.40 3.35 -3.49
C LYS A 367 -28.89 1.92 -3.75
N LEU A 368 -28.04 0.89 -3.70
CA LEU A 368 -28.45 -0.50 -4.01
C LEU A 368 -28.43 -1.48 -2.83
N ALA A 369 -28.24 -0.99 -1.60
CA ALA A 369 -28.29 -1.83 -0.40
C ALA A 369 -29.62 -1.70 0.36
N VAL A 370 -30.74 -1.79 -0.35
CA VAL A 370 -32.05 -2.14 0.24
C VAL A 370 -32.78 -2.97 -0.81
N ASN A 371 -32.83 -4.28 -0.59
CA ASN A 371 -33.96 -5.17 -0.86
C ASN A 371 -33.75 -6.47 -0.11
#